data_AF-A0A6I4TEP2-F1
#
_entry.id   AF-A0A6I4TEP2-F1
#
_cell.length_a   1.000
_cell.length_b   1.000
_cell.length_c   1.000
_cell.angle_alpha   90.00
_cell.angle_beta   90.00
_cell.angle_gamma   90.00
#
_symmetry.space_group_name_H-M   'P 1'
#
loop_
_entity.id
_entity.type
_entity.pdbx_description
1 polymer ?
#
loop_
_entity_poly.entity_id
_entity_poly.type
_entity_poly.pdbx_seq_one_letter_code
_entity_poly.pdbx_strand_id
1 'polypeptide(L)'
;MTKVHAEVAHLFNAALGPVGNAPSEIYPGYPGLVAADGELRSMVWGSPFRPRGARPGSKPRPVNNARADKLDSFMWRYSFQERRCLIPVTAFAEAQGEKGAKTRTWFTLPDEPIFAVAGIWRDTPEWGPAYSPRPLHT
;
A
#
# COMPACT_ATOMS: atom_id res chain seq x y z
N MET A 1 15.16 14.02 6.89
CA MET A 1 14.23 12.93 6.51
C MET A 1 13.21 12.64 7.60
N THR A 2 13.60 12.46 8.86
CA THR A 2 12.68 12.31 10.02
C THR A 2 11.65 13.44 10.17
N LYS A 3 12.03 14.69 9.87
CA LYS A 3 11.12 15.84 9.93
C LYS A 3 9.91 15.71 8.98
N VAL A 4 10.13 15.27 7.74
CA VAL A 4 9.05 15.07 6.75
C VAL A 4 8.10 13.96 7.22
N HIS A 5 8.64 12.83 7.70
CA HIS A 5 7.80 11.75 8.22
C HIS A 5 7.02 12.17 9.48
N ALA A 6 7.59 13.02 10.33
CA ALA A 6 6.89 13.58 11.49
C ALA A 6 5.74 14.51 11.09
N GLU A 7 5.93 15.34 10.05
CA GLU A 7 4.87 16.18 9.49
C GLU A 7 3.73 15.33 8.91
N VAL A 8 4.04 14.26 8.17
CA VAL A 8 3.03 13.30 7.70
C VAL A 8 2.33 12.62 8.88
N ALA A 9 3.06 12.19 9.91
CA ALA A 9 2.44 11.56 11.08
C ALA A 9 1.45 12.53 11.77
N HIS A 10 1.82 13.81 11.88
CA HIS A 10 0.96 14.86 12.42
C HIS A 10 -0.32 15.06 11.60
N LEU A 11 -0.23 15.12 10.26
CA LEU A 11 -1.39 15.26 9.37
C LEU A 11 -2.42 14.13 9.56
N PHE A 12 -1.96 12.94 9.96
CA PHE A 12 -2.81 11.77 10.16
C PHE A 12 -3.15 11.53 11.64
N ASN A 13 -2.85 12.47 12.54
CA ASN A 13 -3.01 12.33 13.99
C ASN A 13 -2.40 11.03 14.54
N ALA A 14 -1.20 10.70 14.07
CA ALA A 14 -0.49 9.47 14.37
C ALA A 14 0.86 9.76 15.05
N ALA A 15 1.29 8.85 15.91
CA ALA A 15 2.66 8.82 16.41
C ALA A 15 3.63 8.38 15.29
N LEU A 16 4.85 8.91 15.29
CA LEU A 16 5.88 8.46 14.36
C LEU A 16 6.44 7.12 14.84
N GLY A 17 6.12 6.05 14.10
CA GLY A 17 6.62 4.71 14.31
C GLY A 17 7.95 4.42 13.60
N PRO A 18 8.33 3.14 13.46
CA PRO A 18 9.50 2.75 12.70
C PRO A 18 9.26 3.02 11.21
N VAL A 19 9.93 4.05 10.69
CA VAL A 19 9.91 4.44 9.29
C VAL A 19 11.29 4.22 8.67
N GLY A 20 11.34 3.48 7.56
CA GLY A 20 12.54 3.29 6.76
C GLY A 20 12.77 4.41 5.75
N ASN A 21 13.86 4.33 5.00
CA ASN A 21 14.04 5.15 3.81
C ASN A 21 13.11 4.62 2.71
N ALA A 22 12.13 5.42 2.29
CA ALA A 22 11.33 5.13 1.12
C ALA A 22 11.99 5.76 -0.12
N PRO A 23 12.03 5.07 -1.27
CA PRO A 23 12.39 5.69 -2.54
C PRO A 23 11.38 6.79 -2.91
N SER A 24 11.77 7.70 -3.81
CA SER A 24 10.89 8.77 -4.31
C SER A 24 9.67 8.24 -5.06
N GLU A 25 9.80 7.07 -5.71
CA GLU A 25 8.72 6.32 -6.31
C GLU A 25 8.68 4.92 -5.68
N ILE A 26 7.51 4.50 -5.21
CA ILE A 26 7.32 3.21 -4.54
C ILE A 26 6.61 2.26 -5.51
N TYR A 27 7.08 1.01 -5.58
CA TYR A 27 6.54 -0.04 -6.43
C TYR A 27 6.05 -1.24 -5.58
N PRO A 28 5.21 -2.13 -6.12
CA PRO A 28 4.86 -3.37 -5.43
C PRO A 28 6.09 -4.15 -4.96
N GLY A 29 6.08 -4.58 -3.68
CA GLY A 29 7.19 -5.25 -3.01
C GLY A 29 8.16 -4.32 -2.28
N TYR A 30 8.03 -2.99 -2.42
CA TYR A 30 8.84 -2.00 -1.71
C TYR A 30 8.12 -1.50 -0.45
N PRO A 31 8.87 -1.03 0.57
CA PRO A 31 8.27 -0.38 1.72
C PRO A 31 7.64 0.97 1.35
N GLY A 32 6.45 1.22 1.90
CA GLY A 32 5.77 2.51 1.86
C GLY A 32 5.33 2.96 3.25
N LEU A 33 4.93 4.23 3.36
CA LEU A 33 4.39 4.79 4.60
C LEU A 33 2.91 4.43 4.73
N VAL A 34 2.51 4.00 5.92
CA VAL A 34 1.14 3.60 6.22
C VAL A 34 0.77 4.12 7.61
N ALA A 35 -0.35 4.83 7.69
CA ALA A 35 -0.99 5.22 8.95
C ALA A 35 -2.01 4.14 9.35
N ALA A 36 -1.78 3.48 10.48
CA ALA A 36 -2.65 2.44 11.03
C ALA A 36 -2.56 2.46 12.56
N ASP A 37 -3.69 2.24 13.23
CA ASP A 37 -3.75 2.10 14.70
C ASP A 37 -3.09 3.26 15.49
N GLY A 38 -3.20 4.49 14.97
CA GLY A 38 -2.61 5.68 15.59
C GLY A 38 -1.11 5.83 15.38
N GLU A 39 -0.49 5.04 14.50
CA GLU A 39 0.94 5.05 14.20
C GLU A 39 1.18 5.21 12.69
N LEU A 40 2.15 6.05 12.32
CA LEU A 40 2.72 6.11 10.97
C LEU A 40 3.97 5.23 10.92
N ARG A 41 3.94 4.14 10.16
CA ARG A 41 5.04 3.18 10.06
C ARG A 41 5.29 2.72 8.64
N SER A 42 6.44 2.08 8.43
CA SER A 42 6.77 1.46 7.16
C SER A 42 6.18 0.06 7.04
N MET A 43 5.53 -0.25 5.92
CA MET A 43 5.00 -1.58 5.60
C MET A 43 5.32 -1.92 4.14
N VAL A 44 5.44 -3.21 3.80
CA VAL A 44 5.71 -3.64 2.42
C VAL A 44 4.44 -3.52 1.57
N TRP A 45 4.54 -2.94 0.37
CA TRP A 45 3.42 -2.87 -0.55
C TRP A 45 3.14 -4.24 -1.18
N GLY A 46 2.08 -4.87 -0.70
CA GLY A 46 1.48 -6.08 -1.24
C GLY A 46 1.69 -7.28 -0.34
N SER A 47 0.67 -8.12 -0.23
CA SER A 47 0.75 -9.36 0.55
C SER A 47 1.44 -10.47 -0.27
N PRO A 48 2.39 -11.24 0.30
CA PRO A 48 3.05 -12.31 -0.42
C PRO A 48 2.05 -13.41 -0.78
N PHE A 49 1.97 -13.74 -2.06
CA PHE A 49 1.14 -14.83 -2.58
C PHE A 49 1.97 -15.81 -3.39
N ARG A 50 1.82 -17.09 -3.05
CA ARG A 50 2.42 -18.22 -3.76
C ARG A 50 1.29 -19.03 -4.40
N PRO A 51 1.14 -19.00 -5.73
CA PRO A 51 0.15 -19.81 -6.41
C PRO A 51 0.38 -21.30 -6.14
N ARG A 52 -0.72 -22.06 -6.07
CA ARG A 52 -0.65 -23.53 -5.99
C ARG A 52 0.08 -24.05 -7.24
N GLY A 53 1.10 -24.90 -7.05
CA GLY A 53 1.94 -25.42 -8.14
C GLY A 53 3.15 -24.56 -8.50
N ALA A 54 3.45 -23.49 -7.75
CA ALA A 54 4.71 -22.77 -7.91
C ALA A 54 5.91 -23.67 -7.59
N ARG A 55 7.00 -23.54 -8.37
CA ARG A 55 8.22 -24.33 -8.18
C ARG A 55 8.80 -24.09 -6.77
N PRO A 56 9.37 -25.11 -6.12
CA PRO A 56 10.12 -24.93 -4.87
C PRO A 56 11.18 -23.83 -5.02
N GLY A 57 11.24 -22.89 -4.06
CA GLY A 57 12.17 -21.77 -4.09
C GLY A 57 11.76 -20.56 -4.95
N SER A 58 10.60 -20.59 -5.63
CA SER A 58 10.08 -19.39 -6.32
C SER A 58 9.86 -18.22 -5.36
N LYS A 59 10.11 -16.97 -5.78
CA LYS A 59 9.79 -15.81 -4.93
C LYS A 59 8.27 -15.56 -4.90
N PRO A 60 7.68 -15.15 -3.76
CA PRO A 60 6.28 -14.78 -3.72
C PRO A 60 6.02 -13.58 -4.62
N ARG A 61 4.82 -13.50 -5.20
CA ARG A 61 4.38 -12.30 -5.91
C ARG A 61 3.58 -11.42 -4.95
N PRO A 62 3.78 -10.09 -4.95
CA PRO A 62 2.97 -9.20 -4.13
C PRO A 62 1.55 -9.10 -4.70
N VAL A 63 0.54 -9.38 -3.88
CA VAL A 63 -0.84 -9.00 -4.16
C VAL A 63 -1.00 -7.55 -3.75
N ASN A 64 -0.82 -6.68 -4.74
CA ASN A 64 -0.67 -5.25 -4.53
C ASN A 64 -1.99 -4.51 -4.27
N ASN A 65 -3.12 -5.00 -4.79
CA ASN A 65 -4.42 -4.32 -4.67
C ASN A 65 -5.49 -5.24 -4.07
N ALA A 66 -6.26 -4.70 -3.11
CA ALA A 66 -7.43 -5.34 -2.52
C ALA A 66 -8.70 -4.77 -3.16
N ARG A 67 -9.24 -5.48 -4.16
CA ARG A 67 -10.46 -5.04 -4.86
C ARG A 67 -11.64 -4.95 -3.90
N ALA A 68 -12.42 -3.87 -4.00
CA ALA A 68 -13.56 -3.60 -3.12
C ALA A 68 -14.62 -4.72 -3.16
N ASP A 69 -14.87 -5.29 -4.35
CA ASP A 69 -15.82 -6.38 -4.58
C ASP A 69 -15.34 -7.77 -4.08
N LYS A 70 -14.16 -7.85 -3.47
CA LYS A 70 -13.55 -9.08 -2.95
C LYS A 70 -13.15 -8.99 -1.48
N LEU A 71 -13.52 -7.93 -0.77
CA LEU A 71 -13.12 -7.70 0.63
C LEU A 71 -13.71 -8.73 1.59
N ASP A 72 -14.81 -9.40 1.22
CA ASP A 72 -15.46 -10.49 1.97
C ASP A 72 -14.76 -11.85 1.79
N SER A 73 -13.84 -11.98 0.84
CA SER A 73 -13.13 -13.23 0.56
C SER A 73 -12.23 -13.67 1.72
N PHE A 74 -11.91 -14.98 1.76
CA PHE A 74 -11.00 -15.56 2.78
C PHE A 74 -9.68 -14.80 2.94
N MET A 75 -9.14 -14.26 1.85
CA MET A 75 -7.87 -13.54 1.86
C MET A 75 -7.96 -12.22 2.64
N TRP A 76 -9.11 -11.53 2.59
CA TRP A 76 -9.22 -10.13 3.01
C TRP A 76 -10.16 -9.87 4.19
N ARG A 77 -11.18 -10.70 4.43
CA ARG A 77 -12.27 -10.38 5.38
C ARG A 77 -11.81 -9.92 6.76
N TYR A 78 -10.88 -10.63 7.38
CA TYR A 78 -10.37 -10.27 8.70
C TYR A 78 -9.54 -8.98 8.65
N SER A 79 -8.70 -8.82 7.63
CA SER A 79 -7.94 -7.58 7.45
C SER A 79 -8.85 -6.39 7.18
N PHE A 80 -9.94 -6.58 6.43
CA PHE A 80 -10.88 -5.50 6.17
C PHE A 80 -11.66 -5.07 7.43
N GLN A 81 -12.03 -6.03 8.28
CA GLN A 81 -12.75 -5.76 9.52
C GLN A 81 -11.86 -5.10 10.58
N GLU A 82 -10.63 -5.59 10.74
CA GLU A 82 -9.79 -5.27 11.91
C GLU A 82 -8.55 -4.43 11.56
N ARG A 83 -8.07 -4.45 10.32
CA ARG A 83 -6.76 -3.91 9.92
C ARG A 83 -6.87 -3.01 8.69
N ARG A 84 -7.69 -1.97 8.81
CA ARG A 84 -7.76 -0.88 7.83
C ARG A 84 -6.62 0.10 8.05
N CYS A 85 -6.16 0.74 6.98
CA CYS A 85 -5.12 1.75 7.07
C CYS A 85 -5.34 2.87 6.05
N LEU A 86 -4.63 3.98 6.25
CA LEU A 86 -4.52 5.07 5.29
C LEU A 86 -3.10 5.13 4.75
N ILE A 87 -2.98 5.30 3.44
CA ILE A 87 -1.70 5.34 2.75
C ILE A 87 -1.50 6.78 2.26
N PRO A 88 -0.66 7.58 2.93
CA PRO A 88 -0.34 8.93 2.47
C PRO A 88 0.40 8.87 1.13
N VAL A 89 -0.07 9.65 0.17
CA VAL A 89 0.55 9.80 -1.14
C VAL A 89 0.47 11.26 -1.59
N THR A 90 1.43 11.68 -2.40
CA THR A 90 1.38 12.97 -3.13
C THR A 90 0.82 12.80 -4.54
N ALA A 91 0.99 11.61 -5.11
CA ALA A 91 0.46 11.20 -6.39
C ALA A 91 0.38 9.66 -6.46
N PHE A 92 -0.45 9.12 -7.35
CA PHE A 92 -0.39 7.71 -7.74
C PHE A 92 -0.40 7.59 -9.27
N ALA A 93 0.04 6.45 -9.79
CA ALA A 93 0.06 6.21 -11.23
C ALA A 93 -0.73 4.96 -11.62
N GLU A 94 -1.44 5.05 -12.74
CA GLU A 94 -2.07 3.89 -13.38
C GLU A 94 -1.56 3.66 -14.81
N ALA A 95 -1.61 2.40 -15.24
CA ALA A 95 -1.27 2.03 -16.60
C ALA A 95 -2.50 2.21 -17.51
N GLN A 96 -2.54 3.32 -18.25
CA GLN A 96 -3.65 3.68 -19.13
C GLN A 96 -3.28 3.52 -20.61
N GLY A 97 -4.29 3.34 -21.46
CA GLY A 97 -4.13 3.20 -22.91
C GLY A 97 -4.34 1.78 -23.43
N GLU A 98 -4.17 1.63 -24.74
CA GLU A 98 -4.40 0.36 -25.43
C GLU A 98 -3.39 -0.72 -25.01
N LYS A 99 -3.81 -1.99 -25.11
CA LYS A 99 -2.93 -3.12 -24.81
C LYS A 99 -1.71 -3.08 -25.73
N GLY A 100 -0.52 -2.97 -25.16
CA GLY A 100 0.75 -2.87 -25.89
C GLY A 100 1.27 -1.44 -26.06
N ALA A 101 0.45 -0.43 -25.77
CA ALA A 101 0.81 0.99 -25.84
C ALA A 101 0.47 1.73 -24.54
N LYS A 102 0.43 1.01 -23.41
CA LYS A 102 0.06 1.61 -22.12
C LYS A 102 1.14 2.59 -21.65
N THR A 103 0.71 3.78 -21.25
CA THR A 103 1.55 4.79 -20.64
C THR A 103 1.27 4.88 -19.13
N ARG A 104 2.22 5.44 -18.40
CA ARG A 104 2.10 5.69 -16.96
C ARG A 104 1.45 7.06 -16.76
N THR A 105 0.15 7.08 -16.48
CA THR A 105 -0.59 8.32 -16.17
C THR A 105 -0.53 8.59 -14.67
N TRP A 106 -0.18 9.81 -14.29
CA TRP A 106 -0.12 10.25 -12.90
C TRP A 106 -1.36 11.02 -12.48
N PHE A 107 -1.82 10.78 -11.26
CA PHE A 107 -2.97 11.41 -10.65
C PHE A 107 -2.54 12.12 -9.37
N THR A 108 -3.01 13.35 -9.21
CA THR A 108 -2.84 14.19 -8.02
C THR A 108 -4.21 14.73 -7.61
N LEU A 109 -4.32 15.23 -6.38
CA LEU A 109 -5.49 15.97 -5.93
C LEU A 109 -5.19 17.48 -6.04
N PRO A 110 -5.99 18.29 -6.76
CA PRO A 110 -5.77 19.73 -6.83
C PRO A 110 -5.78 20.37 -5.44
N ASP A 111 -4.88 21.33 -5.24
CA ASP A 111 -4.72 22.11 -3.99
C ASP A 111 -4.38 21.29 -2.72
N GLU A 112 -4.23 19.97 -2.85
CA GLU A 112 -3.93 19.05 -1.74
C GLU A 112 -2.60 18.33 -2.01
N PRO A 113 -1.48 18.81 -1.43
CA PRO A 113 -0.15 18.27 -1.70
C PRO A 113 0.03 16.83 -1.19
N ILE A 114 -0.76 16.41 -0.21
CA ILE A 114 -0.79 15.06 0.34
C ILE A 114 -2.25 14.65 0.53
N PHE A 115 -2.60 13.45 0.06
CA PHE A 115 -3.90 12.83 0.30
C PHE A 115 -3.74 11.37 0.71
N ALA A 116 -4.85 10.73 1.07
CA ALA A 116 -4.84 9.36 1.58
C ALA A 116 -5.57 8.41 0.63
N VAL A 117 -4.94 7.26 0.37
CA VAL A 117 -5.60 6.11 -0.25
C VAL A 117 -6.01 5.12 0.83
N ALA A 118 -7.25 4.67 0.79
CA ALA A 118 -7.72 3.64 1.71
C ALA A 118 -7.04 2.30 1.42
N GLY A 119 -6.56 1.64 2.46
CA GLY A 119 -5.91 0.34 2.37
C GLY A 119 -6.36 -0.63 3.45
N ILE A 120 -5.88 -1.86 3.32
CA ILE A 120 -5.90 -2.86 4.37
C ILE A 120 -4.49 -3.38 4.58
N TRP A 121 -4.19 -3.84 5.79
CA TRP A 121 -2.89 -4.37 6.13
C TRP A 121 -2.98 -5.71 6.86
N ARG A 122 -1.86 -6.40 6.95
CA ARG A 122 -1.70 -7.64 7.70
C ARG A 122 -0.24 -7.92 8.00
N ASP A 123 -0.01 -8.70 9.05
CA ASP A 123 1.29 -9.34 9.23
C ASP A 123 1.47 -10.50 8.27
N THR A 124 2.70 -10.64 7.80
CA THR A 124 3.11 -11.72 6.90
C THR A 124 4.34 -12.40 7.48
N PRO A 125 4.42 -13.75 7.48
CA PRO A 125 5.57 -14.44 8.06
C PRO A 125 6.89 -14.13 7.36
N GLU A 126 6.87 -13.86 6.05
CA GLU A 126 8.08 -13.68 5.23
C GLU A 126 8.54 -12.22 5.16
N TRP A 127 7.60 -11.25 5.09
CA TRP A 127 7.91 -9.85 4.81
C TRP A 127 7.57 -8.91 5.99
N GLY A 128 7.04 -9.44 7.09
CA GLY A 128 6.52 -8.64 8.20
C GLY A 128 5.21 -7.93 7.82
N PRO A 129 4.94 -6.74 8.38
CA PRO A 129 3.75 -5.96 8.06
C PRO A 129 3.69 -5.58 6.57
N ALA A 130 2.59 -5.90 5.92
CA ALA A 130 2.33 -5.59 4.52
C ALA A 130 0.96 -4.95 4.34
N TYR A 131 0.85 -4.04 3.37
CA TYR A 131 -0.37 -3.33 3.05
C TYR A 131 -0.78 -3.52 1.60
N SER A 132 -2.08 -3.48 1.34
CA SER A 132 -2.66 -3.51 0.00
C SER A 132 -3.65 -2.34 -0.12
N PRO A 133 -3.33 -1.30 -0.91
CA PRO A 133 -4.30 -0.27 -1.27
C PRO A 133 -5.56 -0.88 -1.88
N ARG A 134 -6.68 -0.23 -1.64
CA ARG A 134 -7.88 -0.45 -2.44
C ARG A 134 -7.77 0.43 -3.68
N PRO A 135 -7.92 -0.14 -4.89
CA PRO A 135 -7.95 0.68 -6.08
C PRO A 135 -9.09 1.68 -5.98
N LEU A 136 -8.81 2.94 -6.28
CA LEU A 136 -9.85 3.93 -6.54
C LEU A 136 -10.45 3.52 -7.88
N HIS A 137 -11.69 3.06 -7.89
CA HIS A 137 -12.40 2.84 -9.15
C HIS A 137 -12.56 4.22 -9.82
N THR A 138 -11.83 4.44 -10.92
CA THR A 138 -12.18 5.47 -11.92
C THR A 138 -13.26 4.93 -12.83
#